data_AF-A0A3Q2E099-F1
#
_entry.id   AF-A0A3Q2E099-F1
#
_cell.length_a   1.000
_cell.length_b   1.000
_cell.length_c   1.000
_cell.angle_alpha   90.00
_cell.angle_beta   90.00
_cell.angle_gamma   90.00
#
_symmetry.space_group_name_H-M   'P 1'
#
loop_
_entity.id
_entity.type
_entity.pdbx_description
1 polymer ?
#
loop_
_entity_poly.entity_id
_entity_poly.type
_entity_poly.pdbx_seq_one_letter_code
_entity_poly.pdbx_strand_id
1 'polypeptide(L)'
;MFRFVVFIIFYEATFSEKHSLTIHFMLSSGYPNIPEYIVYAAVDDVLMAYYDNKMKMPEPRQDWARDLMENDSQNWNPYAQELVAYLPPFKERGAILRHNNQNLTKVYVVQQIMRCELDNETQKVEGYRNYSVNGEDFIKLDMDTATWVAINPQAQFAEKEWNSDRNYCKTQRDEIKILLPDLLNKFHKHGNVFLHRKVLPSVSLLQKTPSSPVSCHATGFYPKKAVMFWRKDEKKINKDVDNGEILPNCDGTFQISATLKNSAILPEDWDRYDCVFLFSDEEKSITKLDRTVIRTNSGKSTRDHSILVTVFAIFIIFIMFICCRIKGKSLKVNFMLFFILRIESIIFGALVLEQQSNCSITVPTGRR
;
A
#
# COMPACT_ATOMS: atom_id res chain seq x y z
N MET A 1 0.78 2.22 66.00
CA MET A 1 1.36 1.67 64.76
C MET A 1 0.37 1.96 63.64
N PHE A 2 0.49 3.11 62.98
CA PHE A 2 -0.42 3.52 61.90
C PHE A 2 0.03 2.85 60.60
N ARG A 3 -0.81 1.98 60.03
CA ARG A 3 -0.60 1.39 58.70
C ARG A 3 -1.15 2.35 57.66
N PHE A 4 -0.26 3.00 56.91
CA PHE A 4 -0.62 3.72 55.70
C PHE A 4 -0.89 2.70 54.58
N VAL A 5 -2.14 2.63 54.13
CA VAL A 5 -2.51 1.92 52.90
C VAL A 5 -2.39 2.94 51.77
N VAL A 6 -1.38 2.78 50.92
CA VAL A 6 -1.23 3.57 49.70
C VAL A 6 -2.16 2.97 48.65
N PHE A 7 -3.25 3.65 48.33
CA PHE A 7 -4.06 3.35 47.16
C PHE A 7 -3.36 3.93 45.93
N ILE A 8 -2.74 3.07 45.12
CA ILE A 8 -2.26 3.43 43.79
C ILE A 8 -3.50 3.52 42.89
N ILE A 9 -3.96 4.74 42.63
CA ILE A 9 -4.96 4.99 41.58
C ILE A 9 -4.21 4.83 40.26
N PHE A 10 -4.42 3.71 39.59
CA PHE A 10 -4.08 3.58 38.17
C PHE A 10 -5.03 4.49 37.41
N TYR A 11 -4.54 5.67 37.01
CA TYR A 11 -5.22 6.47 36.00
C TYR A 11 -4.99 5.72 34.67
N GLU A 12 -5.93 4.87 34.28
CA GLU A 12 -6.02 4.43 32.90
C GLU A 12 -6.27 5.69 32.08
N ALA A 13 -5.23 6.18 31.42
CA ALA A 13 -5.40 7.16 30.37
C ALA A 13 -6.17 6.45 29.26
N THR A 14 -7.50 6.57 29.27
CA THR A 14 -8.32 6.23 28.11
C THR A 14 -7.91 7.20 27.01
N PHE A 15 -7.12 6.72 26.06
CA PHE A 15 -6.89 7.49 24.85
C PHE A 15 -8.21 7.53 24.09
N SER A 16 -8.77 8.74 23.94
CA SER A 16 -9.97 8.93 23.12
C SER A 16 -9.73 8.36 21.72
N GLU A 17 -10.61 7.46 21.29
CA GLU A 17 -10.55 6.92 19.94
C GLU A 17 -10.97 8.01 18.95
N LYS A 18 -10.06 8.34 18.05
CA LYS A 18 -10.29 9.30 16.98
C LYS A 18 -10.52 8.58 15.66
N HIS A 19 -11.48 9.07 14.90
CA HIS A 19 -11.76 8.60 13.56
C HIS A 19 -11.63 9.72 12.54
N SER A 20 -11.33 9.37 11.30
CA SER A 20 -11.09 10.36 10.26
C SER A 20 -11.73 9.99 8.93
N LEU A 21 -12.17 11.02 8.20
CA LEU A 21 -12.57 10.92 6.81
C LEU A 21 -11.65 11.84 6.01
N THR A 22 -10.99 11.26 5.00
CA THR A 22 -10.20 12.03 4.03
C THR A 22 -10.75 11.81 2.64
N ILE A 23 -10.96 12.90 1.89
CA ILE A 23 -11.39 12.87 0.50
C ILE A 23 -10.37 13.63 -0.34
N HIS A 24 -9.88 12.97 -1.36
CA HIS A 24 -8.93 13.54 -2.32
C HIS A 24 -9.61 13.73 -3.66
N PHE A 25 -9.38 14.89 -4.27
CA PHE A 25 -9.81 15.21 -5.62
C PHE A 25 -8.57 15.52 -6.45
N MET A 26 -8.58 15.10 -7.70
CA MET A 26 -7.53 15.41 -8.67
C MET A 26 -8.16 15.84 -9.98
N LEU A 27 -7.67 16.94 -10.54
CA LEU A 27 -7.95 17.38 -11.90
C LEU A 27 -6.64 17.37 -12.68
N SER A 28 -6.57 16.60 -13.77
CA SER A 28 -5.39 16.49 -14.61
C SER A 28 -5.68 16.97 -16.04
N SER A 29 -4.73 17.65 -16.67
CA SER A 29 -4.79 18.02 -18.08
C SER A 29 -3.84 17.18 -18.93
N GLY A 30 -4.34 16.59 -20.02
CA GLY A 30 -3.51 16.20 -21.16
C GLY A 30 -2.68 14.91 -21.02
N TYR A 31 -2.97 14.02 -20.07
CA TYR A 31 -2.39 12.67 -20.03
C TYR A 31 -3.36 11.62 -20.62
N PRO A 32 -2.99 10.91 -21.72
CA PRO A 32 -3.92 9.98 -22.40
C PRO A 32 -4.45 8.84 -21.52
N ASN A 33 -3.68 8.45 -20.50
CA ASN A 33 -3.95 7.27 -19.67
C ASN A 33 -4.42 7.61 -18.25
N ILE A 34 -4.55 8.90 -17.92
CA ILE A 34 -5.02 9.34 -16.60
C ILE A 34 -6.41 9.98 -16.81
N PRO A 35 -7.44 9.57 -16.06
CA PRO A 35 -8.71 10.28 -16.08
C PRO A 35 -8.53 11.77 -15.77
N GLU A 36 -9.33 12.61 -16.41
CA GLU A 36 -9.28 14.07 -16.18
C GLU A 36 -9.61 14.38 -14.72
N TYR A 37 -10.56 13.65 -14.13
CA TYR A 37 -11.02 13.87 -12.77
C TYR A 37 -11.08 12.55 -12.00
N ILE A 38 -10.46 12.54 -10.82
CA ILE A 38 -10.39 11.39 -9.92
C ILE A 38 -10.79 11.86 -8.52
N VAL A 39 -11.57 11.04 -7.82
CA VAL A 39 -11.89 11.19 -6.41
C VAL A 39 -11.64 9.88 -5.69
N TYR A 40 -11.06 9.94 -4.50
CA TYR A 40 -11.02 8.79 -3.61
C TYR A 40 -11.22 9.22 -2.16
N ALA A 41 -11.88 8.36 -1.40
CA ALA A 41 -12.18 8.60 0.00
C ALA A 41 -11.58 7.49 0.86
N ALA A 42 -11.06 7.85 2.02
CA ALA A 42 -10.53 6.95 3.02
C ALA A 42 -11.17 7.23 4.39
N VAL A 43 -11.55 6.16 5.08
CA VAL A 43 -12.02 6.19 6.48
C VAL A 43 -10.92 5.57 7.33
N ASP A 44 -10.45 6.27 8.35
CA ASP A 44 -9.33 5.84 9.20
C ASP A 44 -8.08 5.41 8.40
N ASP A 45 -7.79 6.20 7.36
CA ASP A 45 -6.70 5.98 6.40
C ASP A 45 -6.78 4.62 5.64
N VAL A 46 -7.95 4.00 5.64
CA VAL A 46 -8.30 2.83 4.83
C VAL A 46 -9.13 3.29 3.63
N LEU A 47 -8.63 3.00 2.42
CA LEU A 47 -9.32 3.36 1.19
C LEU A 47 -10.72 2.71 1.13
N MET A 48 -11.74 3.55 1.11
CA MET A 48 -13.16 3.17 1.09
C MET A 48 -13.67 3.04 -0.34
N ALA A 49 -13.42 4.06 -1.18
CA ALA A 49 -14.02 4.17 -2.50
C ALA A 49 -13.12 4.95 -3.46
N TYR A 50 -13.24 4.63 -4.74
CA TYR A 50 -12.57 5.31 -5.84
C TYR A 50 -13.60 5.70 -6.90
N TYR A 51 -13.43 6.86 -7.52
CA TYR A 51 -14.25 7.33 -8.62
C TYR A 51 -13.35 8.05 -9.64
N ASP A 52 -13.64 7.86 -10.92
CA ASP A 52 -13.16 8.75 -11.97
C ASP A 52 -14.26 9.11 -12.95
N ASN A 53 -14.04 10.18 -13.73
CA ASN A 53 -15.06 10.71 -14.63
C ASN A 53 -15.39 9.82 -15.84
N LYS A 54 -14.77 8.65 -16.00
CA LYS A 54 -15.16 7.64 -16.99
C LYS A 54 -16.12 6.60 -16.38
N MET A 55 -16.23 6.55 -15.06
CA MET A 55 -17.12 5.66 -14.33
C MET A 55 -18.53 6.25 -14.22
N LYS A 56 -19.54 5.36 -14.17
CA LYS A 56 -20.93 5.74 -13.89
C LYS A 56 -21.19 5.98 -12.41
N MET A 57 -20.53 5.20 -11.55
CA MET A 57 -20.67 5.20 -10.09
C MET A 57 -19.31 4.93 -9.44
N PRO A 58 -19.09 5.38 -8.19
CA PRO A 58 -17.89 5.03 -7.43
C PRO A 58 -17.73 3.52 -7.26
N GLU A 59 -16.50 3.05 -7.33
CA GLU A 59 -16.11 1.67 -7.07
C GLU A 59 -15.74 1.50 -5.58
N PRO A 60 -16.42 0.61 -4.84
CA PRO A 60 -16.09 0.32 -3.46
C PRO A 60 -14.78 -0.47 -3.36
N ARG A 61 -14.00 -0.20 -2.30
CA ARG A 61 -12.72 -0.85 -2.01
C ARG A 61 -12.76 -1.70 -0.74
N GLN A 62 -13.88 -1.67 -0.01
CA GLN A 62 -14.13 -2.47 1.19
C GLN A 62 -15.49 -3.16 1.08
N ASP A 63 -15.65 -4.32 1.72
CA ASP A 63 -16.91 -5.07 1.71
C ASP A 63 -18.06 -4.27 2.30
N TRP A 64 -17.82 -3.56 3.41
CA TRP A 64 -18.84 -2.69 4.03
C TRP A 64 -19.22 -1.50 3.13
N ALA A 65 -18.27 -0.98 2.35
CA ALA A 65 -18.53 0.10 1.41
C ALA A 65 -19.36 -0.43 0.24
N ARG A 66 -19.08 -1.64 -0.24
CA ARG A 66 -19.90 -2.32 -1.27
C ARG A 66 -21.33 -2.52 -0.77
N ASP A 67 -21.49 -3.06 0.43
CA ASP A 67 -22.80 -3.26 1.07
C ASP A 67 -23.57 -1.93 1.20
N LEU A 68 -22.93 -0.87 1.68
CA LEU A 68 -23.51 0.48 1.74
C LEU A 68 -23.99 0.97 0.36
N MET A 69 -23.19 0.79 -0.69
CA MET A 69 -23.51 1.30 -2.02
C MET A 69 -24.61 0.49 -2.72
N GLU A 70 -24.65 -0.82 -2.49
CA GLU A 70 -25.60 -1.74 -3.13
C GLU A 70 -26.93 -1.80 -2.37
N ASN A 71 -26.89 -1.97 -1.04
CA ASN A 71 -28.07 -2.23 -0.20
C ASN A 71 -28.69 -0.95 0.39
N ASP A 72 -27.95 0.15 0.49
CA ASP A 72 -28.46 1.47 0.91
C ASP A 72 -28.40 2.50 -0.24
N SER A 73 -28.60 2.02 -1.48
CA SER A 73 -28.44 2.82 -2.71
C SER A 73 -29.28 4.10 -2.74
N GLN A 74 -30.49 4.10 -2.15
CA GLN A 74 -31.34 5.30 -2.08
C GLN A 74 -30.66 6.45 -1.32
N ASN A 75 -29.89 6.11 -0.29
CA ASN A 75 -29.17 7.02 0.59
C ASN A 75 -27.74 7.31 0.10
N TRP A 76 -27.19 6.45 -0.78
CA TRP A 76 -25.86 6.60 -1.35
C TRP A 76 -25.86 7.37 -2.69
N ASN A 77 -26.86 7.15 -3.55
CA ASN A 77 -26.96 7.77 -4.86
C ASN A 77 -26.82 9.30 -4.88
N PRO A 78 -27.35 10.06 -3.90
CA PRO A 78 -27.12 11.50 -3.83
C PRO A 78 -25.63 11.86 -3.72
N TYR A 79 -24.82 11.10 -2.98
CA TYR A 79 -23.37 11.34 -2.89
C TYR A 79 -22.65 11.03 -4.20
N ALA A 80 -23.07 9.98 -4.90
CA ALA A 80 -22.53 9.67 -6.22
C ALA A 80 -22.86 10.78 -7.25
N GLN A 81 -24.05 11.38 -7.16
CA GLN A 81 -24.43 12.53 -7.98
C GLN A 81 -23.63 13.79 -7.62
N GLU A 82 -23.36 14.00 -6.32
CA GLU A 82 -22.54 15.11 -5.84
C GLU A 82 -21.13 15.08 -6.44
N LEU A 83 -20.52 13.89 -6.61
CA LEU A 83 -19.21 13.76 -7.24
C LEU A 83 -19.19 14.31 -8.68
N VAL A 84 -20.27 14.11 -9.42
CA VAL A 84 -20.44 14.64 -10.79
C VAL A 84 -20.71 16.14 -10.74
N ALA A 85 -21.58 16.59 -9.84
CA ALA A 85 -21.92 18.00 -9.65
C ALA A 85 -20.72 18.84 -9.18
N TYR A 86 -19.75 18.23 -8.50
CA TYR A 86 -18.55 18.89 -8.01
C TYR A 86 -17.50 19.15 -9.09
N LEU A 87 -17.55 18.46 -10.24
CA LEU A 87 -16.54 18.60 -11.29
C LEU A 87 -16.50 20.00 -11.92
N PRO A 88 -17.61 20.61 -12.38
CA PRO A 88 -17.58 21.98 -12.92
C PRO A 88 -16.98 23.03 -11.97
N PRO A 89 -17.42 23.18 -10.70
CA PRO A 89 -16.84 24.17 -9.80
C PRO A 89 -15.39 23.84 -9.43
N PHE A 90 -14.98 22.57 -9.45
CA PHE A 90 -13.58 22.19 -9.26
C PHE A 90 -12.70 22.59 -10.46
N LYS A 91 -13.21 22.50 -11.70
CA LYS A 91 -12.53 23.03 -12.90
C LYS A 91 -12.34 24.54 -12.84
N GLU A 92 -13.37 25.28 -12.40
CA GLU A 92 -13.30 26.74 -12.23
C GLU A 92 -12.24 27.12 -11.19
N ARG A 93 -12.26 26.47 -10.02
CA ARG A 93 -11.21 26.64 -8.99
C ARG A 93 -9.82 26.32 -9.54
N GLY A 94 -9.70 25.23 -10.30
CA GLY A 94 -8.45 24.87 -10.97
C GLY A 94 -7.98 25.91 -11.99
N ALA A 95 -8.88 26.62 -12.67
CA ALA A 95 -8.53 27.72 -13.56
C ALA A 95 -8.04 28.96 -12.79
N ILE A 96 -8.68 29.28 -11.66
CA ILE A 96 -8.26 30.39 -10.77
C ILE A 96 -6.85 30.14 -10.22
N LEU A 97 -6.56 28.92 -9.76
CA LEU A 97 -5.23 28.53 -9.25
C LEU A 97 -4.13 28.61 -10.32
N ARG A 98 -4.51 28.56 -11.60
CA ARG A 98 -3.59 28.71 -12.74
C ARG A 98 -3.38 30.15 -13.20
N HIS A 99 -4.13 31.13 -12.69
CA HIS A 99 -4.20 32.47 -13.29
C HIS A 99 -2.83 33.10 -13.58
N ASN A 100 -1.87 32.97 -12.66
CA ASN A 100 -0.53 33.58 -12.77
C ASN A 100 0.52 32.68 -13.43
N ASN A 101 0.18 31.45 -13.85
CA ASN A 101 1.11 30.49 -14.43
C ASN A 101 1.16 30.61 -15.96
N GLN A 102 1.93 31.58 -16.45
CA GLN A 102 2.16 31.83 -17.88
C GLN A 102 3.03 30.75 -18.57
N ASN A 103 3.80 29.97 -17.80
CA ASN A 103 4.63 28.88 -18.31
C ASN A 103 3.90 27.54 -18.25
N LEU A 104 2.84 27.38 -19.06
CA LEU A 104 2.09 26.12 -19.12
C LEU A 104 2.98 25.00 -19.66
N THR A 105 3.45 24.11 -18.79
CA THR A 105 3.60 22.72 -19.20
C THR A 105 2.25 22.24 -19.73
N LYS A 106 2.23 21.54 -20.87
CA LYS A 106 0.98 21.01 -21.47
C LYS A 106 0.18 20.13 -20.50
N VAL A 107 0.89 19.58 -19.51
CA VAL A 107 0.32 18.83 -18.40
C VAL A 107 0.31 19.71 -17.14
N TYR A 108 -0.83 19.69 -16.47
CA TYR A 108 -1.05 20.35 -15.19
C TYR A 108 -1.94 19.48 -14.31
N VAL A 109 -1.68 19.48 -13.01
CA VAL A 109 -2.46 18.72 -12.02
C VAL A 109 -2.87 19.63 -10.86
N VAL A 110 -4.16 19.72 -10.57
CA VAL A 110 -4.71 20.30 -9.34
C VAL A 110 -5.12 19.17 -8.43
N GLN A 111 -4.74 19.25 -7.16
CA GLN A 111 -5.18 18.32 -6.14
C GLN A 111 -5.89 19.10 -5.04
N GLN A 112 -6.97 18.55 -4.51
CA GLN A 112 -7.61 19.03 -3.30
C GLN A 112 -7.67 17.89 -2.29
N ILE A 113 -7.34 18.21 -1.05
CA ILE A 113 -7.55 17.30 0.08
C ILE A 113 -8.51 17.96 1.06
N MET A 114 -9.49 17.17 1.50
CA MET A 114 -10.43 17.52 2.56
C MET A 114 -10.29 16.45 3.64
N ARG A 115 -10.06 16.84 4.88
CA ARG A 115 -10.00 15.90 6.00
C ARG A 115 -10.78 16.43 7.20
N CYS A 116 -11.51 15.55 7.86
CA CYS A 116 -11.91 15.74 9.25
C CYS A 116 -11.36 14.61 10.12
N GLU A 117 -11.15 14.90 11.39
CA GLU A 117 -10.88 13.97 12.47
C GLU A 117 -11.87 14.28 13.60
N LEU A 118 -12.66 13.28 13.98
CA LEU A 118 -13.64 13.35 15.06
C LEU A 118 -13.12 12.57 16.26
N ASP A 119 -13.08 13.24 17.40
CA ASP A 119 -12.79 12.64 18.69
C ASP A 119 -14.10 12.14 19.33
N ASN A 120 -14.23 10.83 19.53
CA ASN A 120 -15.50 10.23 19.98
C ASN A 120 -15.91 10.66 21.40
N GLU A 121 -14.95 10.95 22.28
CA GLU A 121 -15.24 11.34 23.66
C GLU A 121 -15.62 12.82 23.76
N THR A 122 -14.80 13.69 23.17
CA THR A 122 -14.97 15.14 23.29
C THR A 122 -15.92 15.72 22.24
N GLN A 123 -16.25 14.94 21.21
CA GLN A 123 -16.98 15.37 20.01
C GLN A 123 -16.27 16.53 19.28
N LYS A 124 -14.97 16.72 19.54
CA LYS A 124 -14.16 17.74 18.89
C LYS A 124 -13.89 17.31 17.46
N VAL A 125 -14.13 18.24 16.53
CA VAL A 125 -13.79 18.07 15.11
C VAL A 125 -12.57 18.92 14.78
N GLU A 126 -11.52 18.27 14.31
CA GLU A 126 -10.37 18.90 13.67
C GLU A 126 -10.40 18.58 12.17
N GLY A 127 -9.77 19.41 11.34
CA GLY A 127 -9.78 19.17 9.90
C GLY A 127 -9.05 20.22 9.11
N TYR A 128 -8.96 20.01 7.80
CA TYR A 128 -8.34 20.95 6.87
C TYR A 128 -8.87 20.77 5.45
N ARG A 129 -8.70 21.83 4.65
CA ARG A 129 -8.93 21.83 3.21
C ARG A 129 -7.79 22.54 2.51
N ASN A 130 -7.03 21.80 1.71
CA ASN A 130 -5.86 22.33 1.02
C ASN A 130 -5.94 22.04 -0.48
N TYR A 131 -5.33 22.92 -1.26
CA TYR A 131 -5.06 22.72 -2.67
C TYR A 131 -3.55 22.64 -2.92
N SER A 132 -3.18 21.68 -3.75
CA SER A 132 -1.82 21.51 -4.26
C SER A 132 -1.84 21.58 -5.79
N VAL A 133 -0.75 22.06 -6.36
CA VAL A 133 -0.57 22.25 -7.79
C VAL A 133 0.70 21.54 -8.21
N ASN A 134 0.60 20.61 -9.17
CA ASN A 134 1.72 19.78 -9.63
C ASN A 134 2.46 19.06 -8.49
N GLY A 135 1.74 18.71 -7.41
CA GLY A 135 2.30 18.06 -6.23
C GLY A 135 2.86 19.00 -5.15
N GLU A 136 2.87 20.33 -5.36
CA GLU A 136 3.33 21.32 -4.40
C GLU A 136 2.18 22.00 -3.67
N ASP A 137 2.31 22.22 -2.36
CA ASP A 137 1.33 22.96 -1.56
C ASP A 137 1.15 24.39 -2.08
N PHE A 138 -0.10 24.78 -2.32
CA PHE A 138 -0.39 26.02 -3.06
C PHE A 138 -1.21 27.01 -2.23
N ILE A 139 -2.35 26.58 -1.71
CA ILE A 139 -3.24 27.40 -0.88
C ILE A 139 -4.02 26.52 0.11
N LYS A 140 -4.22 27.01 1.33
CA LYS A 140 -4.95 26.30 2.39
C LYS A 140 -6.06 27.14 2.99
N LEU A 141 -7.10 26.49 3.50
CA LEU A 141 -8.15 27.14 4.28
C LEU A 141 -7.72 27.19 5.75
N ASP A 142 -7.65 28.40 6.31
CA ASP A 142 -7.55 28.59 7.76
C ASP A 142 -8.91 28.30 8.41
N MET A 143 -8.93 27.26 9.24
CA MET A 143 -10.15 26.73 9.84
C MET A 143 -10.68 27.57 11.01
N ASP A 144 -9.84 28.44 11.58
CA ASP A 144 -10.20 29.32 12.69
C ASP A 144 -10.79 30.62 12.16
N THR A 145 -10.13 31.23 11.18
CA THR A 145 -10.55 32.51 10.61
C THR A 145 -11.53 32.35 9.44
N ALA A 146 -11.70 31.14 8.88
CA ALA A 146 -12.45 30.91 7.65
C ALA A 146 -11.94 31.79 6.50
N THR A 147 -10.63 31.82 6.27
CA THR A 147 -10.00 32.53 5.15
C THR A 147 -9.01 31.63 4.44
N TRP A 148 -8.89 31.77 3.14
CA TRP A 148 -7.82 31.14 2.37
C TRP A 148 -6.50 31.85 2.62
N VAL A 149 -5.42 31.08 2.72
CA VAL A 149 -4.06 31.57 2.96
C VAL A 149 -3.15 31.01 1.87
N ALA A 150 -2.55 31.91 1.09
CA ALA A 150 -1.59 31.52 0.06
C ALA A 150 -0.32 30.92 0.71
N ILE A 151 0.06 29.71 0.28
CA ILE A 151 1.33 29.08 0.65
C ILE A 151 2.38 29.41 -0.42
N ASN A 152 1.97 29.31 -1.69
CA ASN A 152 2.78 29.67 -2.83
C ASN A 152 2.48 31.13 -3.24
N PRO A 153 3.49 31.99 -3.53
CA PRO A 153 3.27 33.35 -4.00
C PRO A 153 2.37 33.47 -5.23
N GLN A 154 2.36 32.45 -6.10
CA GLN A 154 1.50 32.42 -7.28
C GLN A 154 0.00 32.31 -6.92
N ALA A 155 -0.32 31.87 -5.71
CA ALA A 155 -1.69 31.71 -5.21
C ALA A 155 -2.32 33.00 -4.69
N GLN A 156 -1.60 34.13 -4.62
CA GLN A 156 -2.11 35.41 -4.09
C GLN A 156 -3.36 35.91 -4.83
N PHE A 157 -3.45 35.66 -6.14
CA PHE A 157 -4.66 35.96 -6.90
C PHE A 157 -5.86 35.15 -6.42
N ALA A 158 -5.68 33.83 -6.27
CA ALA A 158 -6.73 32.92 -5.78
C ALA A 158 -7.15 33.25 -4.34
N GLU A 159 -6.18 33.57 -3.48
CA GLU A 159 -6.43 34.02 -2.10
C GLU A 159 -7.32 35.25 -2.07
N LYS A 160 -6.99 36.31 -2.84
CA LYS A 160 -7.80 37.53 -2.92
C LYS A 160 -9.19 37.23 -3.47
N GLU A 161 -9.27 36.46 -4.53
CA GLU A 161 -10.53 36.14 -5.20
C GLU A 161 -11.47 35.37 -4.28
N TRP A 162 -10.99 34.30 -3.66
CA TRP A 162 -11.80 33.46 -2.79
C TRP A 162 -12.16 34.16 -1.47
N ASN A 163 -11.27 34.98 -0.91
CA ASN A 163 -11.55 35.76 0.29
C ASN A 163 -12.46 36.97 0.04
N SER A 164 -12.77 37.31 -1.21
CA SER A 164 -13.72 38.40 -1.53
C SER A 164 -15.16 38.06 -1.14
N ASP A 165 -15.51 36.77 -1.11
CA ASP A 165 -16.80 36.28 -0.64
C ASP A 165 -16.65 35.54 0.70
N ARG A 166 -17.06 36.22 1.77
CA ARG A 166 -17.02 35.68 3.12
C ARG A 166 -17.98 34.50 3.32
N ASN A 167 -19.10 34.45 2.58
CA ASN A 167 -20.05 33.35 2.67
C ASN A 167 -19.47 32.10 2.01
N TYR A 168 -18.82 32.25 0.85
CA TYR A 168 -18.07 31.17 0.22
C TYR A 168 -17.06 30.54 1.19
N CYS A 169 -16.22 31.34 1.84
CA CYS A 169 -15.22 30.83 2.78
C CYS A 169 -15.84 30.10 3.99
N LYS A 170 -16.95 30.62 4.52
CA LYS A 170 -17.70 29.94 5.59
C LYS A 170 -18.23 28.59 5.14
N THR A 171 -18.85 28.51 3.96
CA THR A 171 -19.34 27.24 3.40
C THR A 171 -18.21 26.22 3.25
N GLN A 172 -17.05 26.63 2.72
CA GLN A 172 -15.89 25.73 2.57
C GLN A 172 -15.39 25.17 3.90
N ARG A 173 -15.44 25.97 4.97
CA ARG A 173 -15.09 25.55 6.33
C ARG A 173 -16.18 24.64 6.93
N ASP A 174 -17.44 25.02 6.78
CA ASP A 174 -18.57 24.31 7.38
C ASP A 174 -18.78 22.93 6.75
N GLU A 175 -18.44 22.75 5.46
CA GLU A 175 -18.31 21.43 4.84
C GLU A 175 -17.34 20.52 5.63
N ILE A 176 -16.20 21.04 6.10
CA ILE A 176 -15.24 20.24 6.88
C ILE A 176 -15.71 20.03 8.33
N LYS A 177 -16.35 21.03 8.94
CA LYS A 177 -16.77 20.99 10.36
C LYS A 177 -18.08 20.27 10.61
N ILE A 178 -18.95 20.15 9.61
CA ILE A 178 -20.31 19.63 9.75
C ILE A 178 -20.53 18.46 8.80
N LEU A 179 -20.43 18.70 7.49
CA LEU A 179 -20.77 17.69 6.48
C LEU A 179 -19.85 16.46 6.54
N LEU A 180 -18.52 16.66 6.62
CA LEU A 180 -17.58 15.55 6.68
C LEU A 180 -17.76 14.68 7.94
N PRO A 181 -17.88 15.23 9.16
CA PRO A 181 -18.23 14.46 10.36
C PRO A 181 -19.56 13.70 10.25
N ASP A 182 -20.61 14.30 9.68
CA ASP A 182 -21.89 13.61 9.45
C ASP A 182 -21.72 12.40 8.51
N LEU A 183 -20.91 12.57 7.46
CA LEU A 183 -20.58 11.50 6.52
C LEU A 183 -19.76 10.39 7.20
N LEU A 184 -18.75 10.77 7.99
CA LEU A 184 -17.93 9.85 8.78
C LEU A 184 -18.81 9.03 9.72
N ASN A 185 -19.70 9.66 10.48
CA ASN A 185 -20.65 8.97 11.37
C ASN A 185 -21.56 7.99 10.61
N LYS A 186 -22.05 8.36 9.41
CA LYS A 186 -22.83 7.47 8.56
C LYS A 186 -22.03 6.25 8.09
N PHE A 187 -20.76 6.44 7.74
CA PHE A 187 -19.86 5.36 7.36
C PHE A 187 -19.53 4.45 8.53
N HIS A 188 -19.24 5.00 9.72
CA HIS A 188 -19.05 4.20 10.93
C HIS A 188 -20.29 3.38 11.27
N LYS A 189 -21.49 3.97 11.20
CA LYS A 189 -22.74 3.25 11.52
C LYS A 189 -22.95 2.02 10.64
N HIS A 190 -22.61 2.09 9.35
CA HIS A 190 -22.72 0.95 8.42
C HIS A 190 -21.52 0.01 8.51
N GLY A 191 -20.31 0.58 8.60
CA GLY A 191 -19.06 -0.15 8.62
C GLY A 191 -18.70 -0.73 9.99
N ASN A 192 -19.47 -0.49 11.05
CA ASN A 192 -19.08 -0.75 12.44
C ASN A 192 -18.49 -2.15 12.65
N VAL A 193 -19.16 -3.18 12.17
CA VAL A 193 -18.72 -4.58 12.31
C VAL A 193 -17.38 -4.82 11.58
N PHE A 194 -17.16 -4.16 10.44
CA PHE A 194 -15.97 -4.34 9.63
C PHE A 194 -14.81 -3.45 10.06
N LEU A 195 -15.07 -2.21 10.48
CA LEU A 195 -14.05 -1.26 10.94
C LEU A 195 -13.41 -1.73 12.27
N HIS A 196 -14.17 -2.44 13.11
CA HIS A 196 -13.70 -3.00 14.37
C HIS A 196 -13.31 -4.48 14.29
N ARG A 197 -13.37 -5.11 13.09
CA ARG A 197 -12.94 -6.51 12.96
C ARG A 197 -11.44 -6.59 13.26
N LYS A 198 -11.04 -7.57 14.05
CA LYS A 198 -9.63 -7.84 14.31
C LYS A 198 -9.23 -9.11 13.57
N VAL A 199 -8.25 -8.99 12.68
CA VAL A 199 -7.68 -10.12 11.95
C VAL A 199 -6.19 -10.17 12.26
N LEU A 200 -5.73 -11.29 12.82
CA LEU A 200 -4.32 -11.51 13.11
C LEU A 200 -3.55 -11.87 11.84
N PRO A 201 -2.28 -11.46 11.72
CA PRO A 201 -1.47 -11.78 10.56
C PRO A 201 -1.01 -13.24 10.57
N SER A 202 -0.69 -13.74 9.37
CA SER A 202 0.31 -14.78 9.20
C SER A 202 1.70 -14.15 9.25
N VAL A 203 2.58 -14.66 10.13
CA VAL A 203 3.97 -14.20 10.25
C VAL A 203 4.91 -15.23 9.65
N SER A 204 5.88 -14.78 8.86
CA SER A 204 6.86 -15.63 8.19
C SER A 204 8.26 -15.01 8.20
N LEU A 205 9.29 -15.85 8.24
CA LEU A 205 10.68 -15.43 8.09
C LEU A 205 11.11 -15.64 6.64
N LEU A 206 11.63 -14.60 6.01
CA LEU A 206 11.96 -14.56 4.60
C LEU A 206 13.45 -14.22 4.41
N GLN A 207 14.09 -14.89 3.46
CA GLN A 207 15.43 -14.55 2.99
C GLN A 207 15.50 -14.66 1.46
N LYS A 208 16.24 -13.77 0.80
CA LYS A 208 16.50 -13.91 -0.64
C LYS A 208 17.45 -15.09 -0.91
N THR A 209 18.52 -15.17 -0.13
CA THR A 209 19.51 -16.25 -0.11
C THR A 209 19.89 -16.56 1.34
N PRO A 210 20.51 -17.72 1.65
CA PRO A 210 20.96 -18.02 3.01
C PRO A 210 21.94 -17.00 3.62
N SER A 211 22.60 -16.20 2.77
CA SER A 211 23.51 -15.12 3.17
C SER A 211 22.87 -13.73 3.21
N SER A 212 21.58 -13.62 2.87
CA SER A 212 20.85 -12.36 2.89
C SER A 212 20.35 -12.04 4.31
N PRO A 213 20.16 -10.74 4.62
CA PRO A 213 19.33 -10.30 5.74
C PRO A 213 18.04 -11.11 5.89
N VAL A 214 17.70 -11.47 7.14
CA VAL A 214 16.43 -12.12 7.45
C VAL A 214 15.36 -11.04 7.63
N SER A 215 14.27 -11.15 6.87
CA SER A 215 13.11 -10.29 6.99
C SER A 215 12.00 -11.06 7.70
N CYS A 216 11.50 -10.52 8.80
CA CYS A 216 10.25 -10.99 9.39
C CYS A 216 9.10 -10.25 8.70
N HIS A 217 8.14 -10.99 8.15
CA HIS A 217 7.06 -10.46 7.35
C HIS A 217 5.71 -10.94 7.88
N ALA A 218 4.87 -9.98 8.28
CA ALA A 218 3.49 -10.21 8.68
C ALA A 218 2.55 -9.70 7.58
N THR A 219 1.57 -10.52 7.19
CA THR A 219 0.57 -10.15 6.19
C THR A 219 -0.80 -10.72 6.56
N GLY A 220 -1.86 -10.06 6.10
CA GLY A 220 -3.24 -10.48 6.35
C GLY A 220 -3.86 -9.90 7.63
N PHE A 221 -3.26 -8.86 8.23
CA PHE A 221 -3.80 -8.26 9.45
C PHE A 221 -4.74 -7.08 9.17
N TYR A 222 -5.66 -6.82 10.09
CA TYR A 222 -6.57 -5.67 10.07
C TYR A 222 -7.07 -5.35 11.48
N PRO A 223 -7.33 -4.07 11.84
CA PRO A 223 -7.03 -2.81 11.13
C PRO A 223 -5.53 -2.50 10.93
N LYS A 224 -5.26 -1.35 10.27
CA LYS A 224 -3.93 -0.76 10.02
C LYS A 224 -3.24 -0.22 11.29
N LYS A 225 -3.31 -0.95 12.40
CA LYS A 225 -2.76 -0.55 13.72
C LYS A 225 -1.87 -1.67 14.27
N ALA A 226 -0.62 -1.70 13.82
CA ALA A 226 0.34 -2.70 14.28
C ALA A 226 1.77 -2.15 14.30
N VAL A 227 2.58 -2.69 15.18
CA VAL A 227 4.03 -2.47 15.19
C VAL A 227 4.75 -3.80 15.08
N MET A 228 5.87 -3.79 14.37
CA MET A 228 6.72 -4.95 14.21
C MET A 228 8.15 -4.58 14.60
N PHE A 229 8.81 -5.46 15.36
CA PHE A 229 10.18 -5.23 15.78
C PHE A 229 10.88 -6.54 16.12
N TRP A 230 12.21 -6.48 16.18
CA TRP A 230 13.04 -7.59 16.63
C TRP A 230 13.45 -7.41 18.09
N ARG A 231 13.62 -8.52 18.79
CA ARG A 231 14.27 -8.60 20.10
C ARG A 231 15.49 -9.50 20.02
N LYS A 232 16.50 -9.19 20.85
CA LYS A 232 17.59 -10.08 21.21
C LYS A 232 17.59 -10.21 22.73
N ASP A 233 17.58 -11.43 23.26
CA ASP A 233 17.51 -11.68 24.71
C ASP A 233 16.37 -10.88 25.36
N GLU A 234 15.19 -10.92 24.75
CA GLU A 234 13.96 -10.20 25.17
C GLU A 234 14.03 -8.66 25.11
N LYS A 235 15.14 -8.07 24.68
CA LYS A 235 15.31 -6.62 24.55
C LYS A 235 15.08 -6.18 23.10
N LYS A 236 14.21 -5.19 22.91
CA LYS A 236 13.96 -4.58 21.58
C LYS A 236 15.25 -4.00 21.00
N ILE A 237 15.54 -4.34 19.74
CA ILE A 237 16.68 -3.83 18.99
C ILE A 237 16.21 -2.89 17.88
N ASN A 238 16.83 -1.71 17.77
CA ASN A 238 16.45 -0.68 16.79
C ASN A 238 17.56 -0.37 15.77
N LYS A 239 18.83 -0.35 16.19
CA LYS A 239 19.94 0.09 15.31
C LYS A 239 20.19 -0.85 14.13
N ASP A 240 20.07 -2.15 14.39
CA ASP A 240 20.37 -3.23 13.43
C ASP A 240 19.13 -3.75 12.70
N VAL A 241 18.04 -2.98 12.74
CA VAL A 241 16.77 -3.34 12.11
C VAL A 241 16.38 -2.27 11.11
N ASP A 242 15.89 -2.70 9.96
CA ASP A 242 15.18 -1.87 9.00
C ASP A 242 13.68 -2.21 9.08
N ASN A 243 12.88 -1.28 9.60
CA ASN A 243 11.44 -1.48 9.75
C ASN A 243 10.73 -0.92 8.51
N GLY A 244 10.01 -1.78 7.82
CA GLY A 244 9.15 -1.40 6.71
C GLY A 244 7.89 -0.67 7.19
N GLU A 245 7.29 0.06 6.27
CA GLU A 245 5.99 0.69 6.47
C GLU A 245 4.86 -0.35 6.38
N ILE A 246 3.69 0.01 6.91
CA ILE A 246 2.48 -0.78 6.72
C ILE A 246 1.97 -0.54 5.29
N LEU A 247 1.90 -1.60 4.50
CA LEU A 247 1.41 -1.57 3.12
C LEU A 247 0.05 -2.26 3.02
N PRO A 248 -0.85 -1.80 2.13
CA PRO A 248 -2.13 -2.46 1.88
C PRO A 248 -1.96 -3.72 1.02
N ASN A 249 -2.85 -4.68 1.21
CA ASN A 249 -3.08 -5.83 0.34
C ASN A 249 -4.31 -5.62 -0.54
N CYS A 250 -4.40 -6.37 -1.65
CA CYS A 250 -5.54 -6.28 -2.58
C CYS A 250 -6.87 -6.79 -1.98
N ASP A 251 -6.80 -7.58 -0.90
CA ASP A 251 -7.96 -8.12 -0.18
C ASP A 251 -8.46 -7.20 0.95
N GLY A 252 -7.91 -5.98 1.05
CA GLY A 252 -8.26 -5.00 2.09
C GLY A 252 -7.60 -5.23 3.44
N THR A 253 -6.69 -6.22 3.56
CA THR A 253 -5.83 -6.40 4.74
C THR A 253 -4.51 -5.63 4.59
N PHE A 254 -3.62 -5.73 5.58
CA PHE A 254 -2.33 -5.05 5.59
C PHE A 254 -1.16 -6.02 5.76
N GLN A 255 0.03 -5.53 5.39
CA GLN A 255 1.30 -6.20 5.56
C GLN A 255 2.36 -5.25 6.13
N ILE A 256 3.32 -5.79 6.88
CA ILE A 256 4.46 -5.07 7.45
C ILE A 256 5.67 -6.01 7.51
N SER A 257 6.87 -5.45 7.46
CA SER A 257 8.09 -6.23 7.63
C SER A 257 9.12 -5.54 8.52
N ALA A 258 9.97 -6.33 9.16
CA ALA A 258 11.13 -5.86 9.91
C ALA A 258 12.34 -6.73 9.54
N THR A 259 13.40 -6.11 9.03
CA THR A 259 14.55 -6.81 8.44
C THR A 259 15.80 -6.59 9.28
N LEU A 260 16.47 -7.68 9.67
CA LEU A 260 17.76 -7.61 10.37
C LEU A 260 18.86 -7.22 9.38
N LYS A 261 19.53 -6.09 9.59
CA LYS A 261 20.60 -5.59 8.69
C LYS A 261 21.79 -6.54 8.64
N ASN A 262 22.10 -7.18 9.77
CA ASN A 262 23.22 -8.12 9.86
C ASN A 262 22.81 -9.50 9.33
N SER A 263 23.43 -9.93 8.23
CA SER A 263 23.26 -11.29 7.70
C SER A 263 24.18 -12.33 8.35
N ALA A 264 25.17 -11.90 9.14
CA ALA A 264 26.14 -12.74 9.83
C ALA A 264 25.76 -12.92 11.32
N ILE A 265 24.58 -13.48 11.57
CA ILE A 265 24.20 -13.93 12.91
C ILE A 265 24.81 -15.32 13.10
N LEU A 266 25.68 -15.47 14.10
CA LEU A 266 26.28 -16.76 14.45
C LEU A 266 25.18 -17.78 14.74
N PRO A 267 25.21 -19.01 14.20
CA PRO A 267 24.17 -20.01 14.40
C PRO A 267 23.78 -20.23 15.87
N GLU A 268 24.73 -20.13 16.80
CA GLU A 268 24.48 -20.28 18.24
C GLU A 268 23.63 -19.17 18.85
N ASP A 269 23.57 -18.00 18.19
CA ASP A 269 22.87 -16.83 18.67
C ASP A 269 21.43 -16.74 18.13
N TRP A 270 20.99 -17.65 17.24
CA TRP A 270 19.71 -17.52 16.53
C TRP A 270 18.49 -17.61 17.45
N ASP A 271 18.51 -18.53 18.41
CA ASP A 271 17.42 -18.74 19.37
C ASP A 271 17.22 -17.56 20.35
N ARG A 272 18.22 -16.68 20.44
CA ARG A 272 18.20 -15.43 21.19
C ARG A 272 17.42 -14.34 20.48
N TYR A 273 17.16 -14.48 19.17
CA TYR A 273 16.37 -13.51 18.40
C TYR A 273 14.93 -13.99 18.23
N ASP A 274 14.01 -13.05 18.42
CA ASP A 274 12.63 -13.24 18.02
C ASP A 274 12.07 -11.97 17.39
N CYS A 275 11.16 -12.18 16.46
CA CYS A 275 10.38 -11.15 15.84
C CYS A 275 9.04 -11.05 16.55
N VAL A 276 8.64 -9.84 16.90
CA VAL A 276 7.37 -9.56 17.57
C VAL A 276 6.52 -8.72 16.65
N PHE A 277 5.33 -9.23 16.36
CA PHE A 277 4.22 -8.45 15.85
C PHE A 277 3.31 -8.11 17.04
N LEU A 278 3.04 -6.83 17.24
CA LEU A 278 2.20 -6.33 18.32
C LEU A 278 1.04 -5.53 17.71
N PHE A 279 -0.18 -5.96 18.02
CA PHE A 279 -1.41 -5.40 17.52
C PHE A 279 -2.02 -4.49 18.58
N SER A 280 -2.11 -3.19 18.28
CA SER A 280 -2.66 -2.16 19.19
C SER A 280 -2.25 -2.32 20.66
N ASP A 281 -1.00 -2.72 20.94
CA ASP A 281 -0.45 -2.98 22.28
C ASP A 281 -1.15 -4.07 23.14
N GLU A 282 -2.05 -4.87 22.55
CA GLU A 282 -2.82 -5.91 23.27
C GLU A 282 -2.39 -7.33 22.87
N GLU A 283 -2.45 -7.63 21.58
CA GLU A 283 -2.21 -8.98 21.07
C GLU A 283 -0.83 -9.06 20.43
N LYS A 284 -0.06 -10.08 20.82
CA LYS A 284 1.29 -10.28 20.29
C LYS A 284 1.45 -11.64 19.65
N SER A 285 2.06 -11.65 18.47
CA SER A 285 2.58 -12.86 17.84
C SER A 285 4.11 -12.81 17.89
N ILE A 286 4.72 -13.87 18.42
CA ILE A 286 6.17 -13.98 18.57
C ILE A 286 6.64 -15.10 17.66
N THR A 287 7.54 -14.78 16.73
CA THR A 287 8.17 -15.75 15.83
C THR A 287 9.66 -15.80 16.13
N LYS A 288 10.12 -16.91 16.71
CA LYS A 288 11.54 -17.14 16.96
C LYS A 288 12.30 -17.26 15.64
N LEU A 289 13.51 -16.72 15.60
CA LEU A 289 14.40 -16.90 14.47
C LEU A 289 14.84 -18.37 14.39
N ASP A 290 14.35 -19.08 13.37
CA ASP A 290 14.69 -20.48 13.14
C ASP A 290 14.93 -20.71 11.65
N ARG A 291 16.12 -21.24 11.32
CA ARG A 291 16.57 -21.49 9.95
C ARG A 291 15.70 -22.50 9.22
N THR A 292 15.10 -23.45 9.93
CA THR A 292 14.31 -24.53 9.33
C THR A 292 12.98 -24.03 8.75
N VAL A 293 12.46 -22.91 9.25
CA VAL A 293 11.19 -22.31 8.82
C VAL A 293 11.38 -21.08 7.90
N ILE A 294 12.62 -20.65 7.65
CA ILE A 294 12.89 -19.54 6.72
C ILE A 294 12.51 -19.94 5.31
N ARG A 295 11.67 -19.13 4.68
CA ARG A 295 11.31 -19.27 3.27
C ARG A 295 12.32 -18.52 2.42
N THR A 296 12.92 -19.22 1.47
CA THR A 296 13.89 -18.66 0.52
C THR A 296 13.38 -18.72 -0.91
N ASN A 297 13.44 -17.59 -1.61
CA ASN A 297 13.16 -17.51 -3.05
C ASN A 297 14.42 -17.69 -3.91
N SER A 298 15.54 -18.16 -3.33
CA SER A 298 16.62 -18.73 -4.13
C SER A 298 16.03 -19.93 -4.86
N GLY A 299 15.59 -19.71 -6.10
CA GLY A 299 15.05 -20.78 -6.94
C GLY A 299 15.97 -21.99 -6.84
N LYS A 300 15.41 -23.20 -6.85
CA LYS A 300 16.19 -24.41 -7.13
C LYS A 300 17.05 -24.07 -8.34
N SER A 301 18.33 -23.81 -8.09
CA SER A 301 19.07 -22.90 -8.95
C SER A 301 19.14 -23.55 -10.33
N THR A 302 19.13 -22.74 -11.39
CA THR A 302 19.60 -23.15 -12.72
C THR A 302 20.92 -23.93 -12.65
N ARG A 303 21.70 -23.77 -11.57
CA ARG A 303 22.87 -24.57 -11.20
C ARG A 303 22.56 -26.06 -10.94
N ASP A 304 21.48 -26.41 -10.26
CA ASP A 304 21.10 -27.81 -10.01
C ASP A 304 20.64 -28.49 -11.31
N HIS A 305 19.87 -27.77 -12.15
CA HIS A 305 19.49 -28.24 -13.48
C HIS A 305 20.70 -28.33 -14.42
N SER A 306 21.62 -27.37 -14.38
CA SER A 306 22.86 -27.36 -15.17
C SER A 306 23.78 -28.52 -14.78
N ILE A 307 23.93 -28.82 -13.48
CA ILE A 307 24.71 -29.96 -13.01
C ILE A 307 24.07 -31.26 -13.49
N LEU A 308 22.75 -31.42 -13.34
CA LEU A 308 22.03 -32.63 -13.77
C LEU A 308 22.15 -32.85 -15.29
N VAL A 309 21.99 -31.79 -16.10
CA VAL A 309 22.15 -31.82 -17.56
C VAL A 309 23.58 -32.18 -17.95
N THR A 310 24.58 -31.63 -17.26
CA THR A 310 25.99 -31.90 -17.54
C THR A 310 26.34 -33.36 -17.24
N VAL A 311 25.88 -33.89 -16.11
CA VAL A 311 26.08 -35.31 -15.74
C VAL A 311 25.39 -36.23 -16.75
N PHE A 312 24.18 -35.89 -17.18
CA PHE A 312 23.42 -36.68 -18.16
C PHE A 312 24.09 -36.67 -19.55
N ALA A 313 24.63 -35.53 -19.99
CA ALA A 313 25.36 -35.41 -21.24
C ALA A 313 26.65 -36.27 -21.23
N ILE A 314 27.41 -36.23 -20.13
CA ILE A 314 28.62 -37.06 -19.96
C ILE A 314 28.27 -38.55 -20.01
N PHE A 315 27.18 -38.96 -19.37
CA PHE A 315 26.70 -40.34 -19.39
C PHE A 315 26.33 -40.82 -20.81
N ILE A 316 25.64 -39.99 -21.59
CA ILE A 316 25.31 -40.30 -22.99
C ILE A 316 26.57 -40.44 -23.85
N ILE A 317 27.56 -39.55 -23.68
CA ILE A 317 28.84 -39.62 -24.40
C ILE A 317 29.56 -40.92 -24.09
N PHE A 318 29.54 -41.35 -22.81
CA PHE A 318 30.15 -42.60 -22.38
C PHE A 318 29.47 -43.83 -23.01
N ILE A 319 28.13 -43.87 -23.04
CA ILE A 319 27.37 -44.94 -23.71
C ILE A 319 27.68 -44.99 -25.21
N MET A 320 27.72 -43.82 -25.87
CA MET A 320 28.06 -43.73 -27.29
C MET A 320 29.46 -44.27 -27.58
N PHE A 321 30.43 -43.96 -26.72
CA PHE A 321 31.80 -44.46 -26.84
C PHE A 321 31.86 -45.99 -26.71
N ILE A 322 31.16 -46.56 -25.73
CA ILE A 322 31.05 -48.02 -25.56
C ILE A 322 30.40 -48.67 -26.79
N CYS A 323 29.27 -48.13 -27.25
CA CYS A 323 28.56 -48.63 -28.43
C CYS A 323 29.43 -48.60 -29.70
N CYS A 324 30.25 -47.56 -29.89
CA CYS A 324 31.20 -47.46 -31.00
C CYS A 324 32.32 -48.49 -30.90
N ARG A 325 32.85 -48.76 -29.70
CA ARG A 325 33.84 -49.81 -29.46
C ARG A 325 33.30 -51.20 -29.76
N ILE A 326 32.05 -51.49 -29.38
CA ILE A 326 31.39 -52.79 -29.63
C ILE A 326 31.11 -53.00 -31.12
N LYS A 327 30.71 -51.95 -31.85
CA LYS A 327 30.32 -52.06 -33.28
C LYS A 327 31.48 -51.85 -34.28
N GLY A 328 32.71 -51.62 -33.82
CA GLY A 328 33.90 -51.49 -34.68
C GLY A 328 33.85 -50.33 -35.69
N LYS A 329 33.08 -49.27 -35.42
CA LYS A 329 32.94 -48.09 -36.30
C LYS A 329 33.44 -46.83 -35.61
N SER A 330 34.19 -45.98 -36.32
CA SER A 330 34.64 -44.69 -35.80
C SER A 330 33.46 -43.72 -35.66
N LEU A 331 33.41 -43.01 -34.52
CA LEU A 331 32.38 -42.02 -34.25
C LEU A 331 32.65 -40.79 -35.14
N LYS A 332 31.76 -40.48 -36.09
CA LYS A 332 31.91 -39.30 -36.95
C LYS A 332 31.66 -38.03 -36.11
N VAL A 333 32.66 -37.16 -36.02
CA VAL A 333 32.65 -35.89 -35.24
C VAL A 333 31.39 -35.04 -35.52
N ASN A 334 30.91 -35.01 -36.77
CA ASN A 334 29.70 -34.27 -37.15
C ASN A 334 28.42 -34.76 -36.45
N PHE A 335 28.34 -36.05 -36.11
CA PHE A 335 27.17 -36.59 -35.41
C PHE A 335 27.16 -36.17 -33.94
N MET A 336 28.34 -36.00 -33.33
CA MET A 336 28.49 -35.48 -31.96
C MET A 336 28.10 -34.00 -31.89
N LEU A 337 28.56 -33.20 -32.87
CA LEU A 337 28.26 -31.76 -32.93
C LEU A 337 26.76 -31.48 -33.05
N PHE A 338 26.04 -32.31 -33.81
CA PHE A 338 24.60 -32.17 -34.01
C PHE A 338 23.79 -32.41 -32.73
N PHE A 339 24.24 -33.33 -31.86
CA PHE A 339 23.58 -33.60 -30.58
C PHE A 339 23.82 -32.48 -29.57
N ILE A 340 25.03 -31.92 -29.52
CA ILE A 340 25.37 -30.80 -28.61
C ILE A 340 24.52 -29.57 -28.94
N LEU A 341 24.44 -29.20 -30.22
CA LEU A 341 23.64 -28.04 -30.67
C LEU A 341 22.14 -28.20 -30.41
N ARG A 342 21.60 -29.43 -30.44
CA ARG A 342 20.18 -29.67 -30.13
C ARG A 342 19.87 -29.56 -28.64
N ILE A 343 20.80 -29.93 -27.77
CA ILE A 343 20.65 -29.82 -26.31
C ILE A 343 20.63 -28.35 -25.89
N GLU A 344 21.51 -27.51 -26.47
CA GLU A 344 21.52 -26.06 -26.20
C GLU A 344 20.19 -25.38 -26.56
N SER A 345 19.59 -25.73 -27.71
CA SER A 345 18.30 -25.18 -28.14
C SER A 345 17.13 -25.58 -27.23
N ILE A 346 17.15 -26.79 -26.66
CA ILE A 346 16.11 -27.25 -25.72
C ILE A 346 16.24 -26.52 -24.37
N ILE A 347 17.47 -26.28 -23.91
CA ILE A 347 17.75 -25.54 -22.66
C ILE A 347 17.31 -24.07 -22.80
N PHE A 348 17.63 -23.42 -23.93
CA PHE A 348 17.20 -22.05 -24.19
C PHE A 348 15.68 -21.90 -24.30
N GLY A 349 14.98 -22.86 -24.91
CA GLY A 349 13.53 -22.86 -25.03
C GLY A 349 12.80 -22.98 -23.67
N ALA A 350 13.35 -23.77 -22.75
CA ALA A 350 12.79 -23.93 -21.40
C ALA A 350 12.97 -22.68 -20.53
N LEU A 351 14.10 -21.97 -20.67
CA LEU A 351 14.39 -20.73 -19.93
C LEU A 351 13.47 -19.55 -20.30
N VAL A 352 13.00 -19.50 -21.55
CA VAL A 352 12.10 -18.43 -22.04
C VAL A 352 10.67 -18.61 -21.52
N LEU A 353 10.20 -19.86 -21.34
CA LEU A 353 8.84 -20.14 -20.85
C LEU A 353 8.66 -19.86 -19.35
N GLU A 354 9.72 -19.92 -18.55
CA GLU A 354 9.65 -19.73 -17.09
C GLU A 354 9.63 -18.25 -16.67
N GLN A 355 10.07 -17.31 -17.54
CA GLN A 355 10.00 -15.87 -17.26
C GLN A 355 8.64 -15.23 -17.55
N GLN A 356 7.72 -15.92 -18.24
CA GLN A 356 6.44 -15.34 -18.66
C GLN A 356 5.28 -15.49 -17.66
N SER A 357 5.47 -16.13 -16.51
CA SER A 357 4.36 -16.52 -15.61
C SER A 357 4.20 -15.70 -14.32
N ASN A 358 4.99 -14.63 -14.09
CA ASN A 358 4.82 -13.77 -12.91
C ASN A 358 4.43 -12.34 -13.29
N CYS A 359 3.24 -11.93 -12.84
CA CYS A 359 2.61 -10.62 -13.04
C CYS A 359 2.14 -10.28 -14.47
N SER A 360 1.10 -10.98 -14.93
CA SER A 360 0.23 -10.42 -15.98
C SER A 360 -0.74 -9.42 -15.37
N ILE A 361 -0.44 -8.13 -15.55
CA ILE A 361 -1.43 -7.06 -15.50
C ILE A 361 -2.37 -7.29 -16.69
N THR A 362 -3.57 -7.80 -16.43
CA THR A 362 -4.63 -7.87 -17.44
C THR A 362 -5.17 -6.46 -17.68
N VAL A 363 -4.57 -5.77 -18.66
CA VAL A 363 -5.24 -4.65 -19.33
C VAL A 363 -6.36 -5.25 -20.18
N PRO A 364 -7.64 -4.85 -19.99
CA PRO A 364 -8.70 -5.29 -20.88
C PRO A 364 -8.50 -4.62 -22.24
N THR A 365 -8.10 -5.41 -23.24
CA THR A 365 -8.19 -5.01 -24.64
C THR A 365 -9.67 -4.97 -25.03
N GLY A 366 -10.25 -3.78 -25.11
CA GLY A 366 -11.52 -3.58 -25.78
C GLY A 366 -11.40 -3.98 -27.26
N ARG A 367 -12.27 -4.88 -27.72
CA ARG A 367 -12.50 -5.11 -29.15
C ARG A 367 -13.35 -3.97 -29.71
N ARG A 368 -13.05 -3.69 -30.98
CA ARG A 368 -13.58 -2.64 -31.88
C ARG A 368 -15.08 -2.46 -31.85
#